data_AF-A0A538GLS7-F1
#
_entry.id   AF-A0A538GLS7-F1
#
_cell.length_a   1.000
_cell.length_b   1.000
_cell.length_c   1.000
_cell.angle_alpha   90.00
_cell.angle_beta   90.00
_cell.angle_gamma   90.00
#
_symmetry.space_group_name_H-M   'P 1'
#
loop_
_entity.id
_entity.type
_entity.pdbx_description
1 polymer ?
#
loop_
_entity_poly.entity_id
_entity_poly.type
_entity_poly.pdbx_seq_one_letter_code
_entity_poly.pdbx_strand_id
1 'polypeptide(L)'
;MREVFGDSSRTGEWAAVRLLVDGDRIAEADAPGLERDLTGLTLLEAAAVGGEALAADALANALGPVFRAEPSPGRVAVAMSGGVDSAVALLRSLPNAVGVTLRLWLDPDGPDSERACCSPESVIAARETCHRLGVPHVTLDLREEFRRAVVTPFVRGYARGETPNPCTRCNGGFRFAELLAFARRAGAERLATGHYARVVERDGRPLLARGTDPAKDQSYMLAAIDPRQLSRVSFPLGEQDKEATRVEAERAGLASARRPESQEACFLAGDDYRAFLGRHGLEPRDGSIVGEDGSELGRHDGFWRFTPGQRRGLGLAAPEPLYVLGTQPSANAVVVGPRASLARTEVTARGRLYAEAGRVEVKLRYRSPAVPARVEPTARGFRLALDEPAYGVAAGQAAVLYDRDTVVGYGLITASH
;
A
#
# COMPACT_ATOMS: atom_id res chain seq x y z
N MET A 1 -28.74 6.63 -21.28
CA MET A 1 -28.42 5.20 -21.42
C MET A 1 -27.00 5.00 -21.95
N ARG A 2 -26.22 4.11 -21.33
CA ARG A 2 -24.85 3.73 -21.68
C ARG A 2 -24.76 2.20 -21.67
N GLU A 3 -24.31 1.62 -22.76
CA GLU A 3 -23.99 0.19 -22.79
C GLU A 3 -22.64 -0.06 -22.13
N VAL A 4 -22.56 -1.10 -21.32
CA VAL A 4 -21.33 -1.58 -20.69
C VAL A 4 -21.19 -3.08 -20.87
N PHE A 5 -19.94 -3.50 -20.97
CA PHE A 5 -19.56 -4.88 -21.16
C PHE A 5 -18.46 -5.23 -20.17
N GLY A 6 -18.50 -6.44 -19.65
CA GLY A 6 -17.44 -7.02 -18.86
C GLY A 6 -17.32 -8.50 -19.15
N ASP A 7 -16.10 -9.01 -19.17
CA ASP A 7 -15.78 -10.40 -19.39
C ASP A 7 -14.89 -10.95 -18.27
N SER A 8 -14.86 -12.26 -18.13
CA SER A 8 -13.88 -12.96 -17.31
C SER A 8 -13.54 -14.28 -17.97
N SER A 9 -12.28 -14.71 -17.84
CA SER A 9 -11.84 -16.00 -18.33
C SER A 9 -10.84 -16.65 -17.39
N ARG A 10 -10.92 -17.98 -17.29
CA ARG A 10 -10.00 -18.79 -16.50
C ARG A 10 -9.92 -20.18 -17.10
N THR A 11 -8.71 -20.71 -17.28
CA THR A 11 -8.47 -22.12 -17.68
C THR A 11 -9.27 -22.59 -18.92
N GLY A 12 -9.49 -21.69 -19.89
CA GLY A 12 -10.22 -22.00 -21.13
C GLY A 12 -11.73 -21.78 -21.07
N GLU A 13 -12.28 -21.49 -19.89
CA GLU A 13 -13.67 -21.07 -19.70
C GLU A 13 -13.77 -19.54 -19.73
N TRP A 14 -14.93 -19.02 -20.11
CA TRP A 14 -15.21 -17.59 -20.12
C TRP A 14 -16.67 -17.31 -19.82
N ALA A 15 -16.94 -16.11 -19.31
CA ALA A 15 -18.27 -15.54 -19.17
C ALA A 15 -18.24 -14.08 -19.58
N ALA A 16 -19.38 -13.55 -19.99
CA ALA A 16 -19.55 -12.14 -20.29
C ALA A 16 -20.88 -11.61 -19.77
N VAL A 17 -20.89 -10.32 -19.47
CA VAL A 17 -22.06 -9.58 -19.02
C VAL A 17 -22.17 -8.31 -19.85
N ARG A 18 -23.35 -8.07 -20.42
CA ARG A 18 -23.70 -6.86 -21.16
C ARG A 18 -24.87 -6.18 -20.47
N LEU A 19 -24.72 -4.90 -20.14
CA LEU A 19 -25.77 -4.11 -19.48
C LEU A 19 -26.04 -2.83 -20.25
N LEU A 20 -27.30 -2.47 -20.41
CA LEU A 20 -27.71 -1.11 -20.79
C LEU A 20 -28.06 -0.34 -19.52
N VAL A 21 -27.26 0.65 -19.15
CA VAL A 21 -27.40 1.39 -17.88
C VAL A 21 -27.98 2.78 -18.14
N ASP A 22 -29.04 3.15 -17.43
CA ASP A 22 -29.59 4.51 -17.42
C ASP A 22 -29.54 5.09 -16.02
N GLY A 23 -28.84 6.21 -15.84
CA GLY A 23 -28.61 6.70 -14.49
C GLY A 23 -27.80 5.67 -13.68
N ASP A 24 -28.28 5.34 -12.50
CA ASP A 24 -27.77 4.27 -11.64
C ASP A 24 -28.59 2.97 -11.76
N ARG A 25 -29.44 2.81 -12.78
CA ARG A 25 -30.30 1.63 -12.97
C ARG A 25 -29.97 0.88 -14.25
N ILE A 26 -30.22 -0.43 -14.24
CA ILE A 26 -30.02 -1.31 -15.38
C ILE A 26 -31.33 -1.40 -16.16
N ALA A 27 -31.35 -0.90 -17.39
CA ALA A 27 -32.51 -0.93 -18.29
C ALA A 27 -32.65 -2.28 -19.02
N GLU A 28 -31.53 -2.89 -19.39
CA GLU A 28 -31.46 -4.23 -20.00
C GLU A 28 -30.21 -4.96 -19.49
N ALA A 29 -30.30 -6.28 -19.33
CA ALA A 29 -29.18 -7.12 -18.94
C ALA A 29 -29.14 -8.43 -19.73
N ASP A 30 -27.95 -8.80 -20.17
CA ASP A 30 -27.60 -10.15 -20.63
C ASP A 30 -26.43 -10.62 -19.75
N ALA A 31 -26.72 -11.50 -18.80
CA ALA A 31 -25.81 -11.87 -17.73
C ALA A 31 -26.03 -13.34 -17.27
N PRO A 32 -25.75 -14.32 -18.14
CA PRO A 32 -25.91 -15.74 -17.80
C PRO A 32 -25.01 -16.15 -16.63
N GLY A 33 -25.46 -17.12 -15.82
CA GLY A 33 -24.72 -17.64 -14.66
C GLY A 33 -24.87 -16.82 -13.37
N LEU A 34 -25.62 -15.72 -13.38
CA LEU A 34 -25.97 -14.97 -12.16
C LEU A 34 -27.21 -15.54 -11.47
N GLU A 35 -27.30 -15.36 -10.16
CA GLU A 35 -28.38 -15.90 -9.32
C GLU A 35 -29.77 -15.26 -9.58
N ARG A 36 -29.81 -14.09 -10.23
CA ARG A 36 -31.05 -13.39 -10.59
C ARG A 36 -30.88 -12.43 -11.75
N ASP A 37 -31.99 -12.09 -12.40
CA ASP A 37 -32.04 -11.01 -13.39
C ASP A 37 -31.67 -9.66 -12.76
N LEU A 38 -30.90 -8.89 -13.52
CA LEU A 38 -30.38 -7.57 -13.15
C LEU A 38 -31.24 -6.43 -13.66
N THR A 39 -32.17 -6.70 -14.58
CA THR A 39 -33.05 -5.68 -15.17
C THR A 39 -33.87 -4.96 -14.10
N GLY A 40 -33.84 -3.63 -14.10
CA GLY A 40 -34.52 -2.77 -13.13
C GLY A 40 -33.76 -2.53 -11.82
N LEU A 41 -32.69 -3.28 -11.54
CA LEU A 41 -31.85 -3.08 -10.37
C LEU A 41 -31.03 -1.80 -10.49
N THR A 42 -30.73 -1.19 -9.35
CA THR A 42 -29.66 -0.20 -9.25
C THR A 42 -28.28 -0.87 -9.40
N LEU A 43 -27.25 -0.10 -9.74
CA LEU A 43 -25.87 -0.60 -9.79
C LEU A 43 -25.40 -1.10 -8.41
N LEU A 44 -25.92 -0.51 -7.33
CA LEU A 44 -25.65 -0.95 -5.96
C LEU A 44 -26.27 -2.32 -5.66
N GLU A 45 -27.54 -2.52 -6.03
CA GLU A 45 -28.21 -3.82 -5.87
C GLU A 45 -27.57 -4.89 -6.75
N ALA A 46 -27.24 -4.57 -8.01
CA ALA A 46 -26.55 -5.47 -8.92
C ALA A 46 -25.17 -5.90 -8.37
N ALA A 47 -24.43 -5.01 -7.71
CA ALA A 47 -23.15 -5.33 -7.09
C ALA A 47 -23.24 -6.34 -5.93
N ALA A 48 -24.43 -6.58 -5.37
CA ALA A 48 -24.68 -7.60 -4.35
C ALA A 48 -25.13 -8.95 -4.93
N VAL A 49 -25.36 -9.04 -6.25
CA VAL A 49 -25.81 -10.27 -6.90
C VAL A 49 -24.64 -11.24 -7.05
N GLY A 50 -24.82 -12.45 -6.50
CA GLY A 50 -23.91 -13.57 -6.66
C GLY A 50 -24.17 -14.35 -7.96
N GLY A 51 -23.46 -15.47 -8.11
CA GLY A 51 -23.51 -16.31 -9.29
C GLY A 51 -22.33 -17.25 -9.39
N GLU A 52 -22.25 -17.93 -10.51
CA GLU A 52 -21.04 -18.63 -10.94
C GLU A 52 -19.84 -17.68 -10.93
N ALA A 53 -18.67 -18.18 -10.54
CA ALA A 53 -17.50 -17.34 -10.30
C ALA A 53 -17.13 -16.45 -11.50
N LEU A 54 -17.11 -17.01 -12.72
CA LEU A 54 -16.79 -16.26 -13.94
C LEU A 54 -17.86 -15.22 -14.29
N ALA A 55 -19.15 -15.53 -14.07
CA ALA A 55 -20.25 -14.59 -14.31
C ALA A 55 -20.21 -13.42 -13.32
N ALA A 56 -19.97 -13.69 -12.04
CA ALA A 56 -19.81 -12.66 -11.02
C ALA A 56 -18.55 -11.79 -11.25
N ASP A 57 -17.47 -12.38 -11.79
CA ASP A 57 -16.28 -11.66 -12.24
C ASP A 57 -16.57 -10.73 -13.41
N ALA A 58 -17.23 -11.25 -14.45
CA ALA A 58 -17.65 -10.48 -15.62
C ALA A 58 -18.57 -9.31 -15.26
N LEU A 59 -19.54 -9.54 -14.35
CA LEU A 59 -20.41 -8.49 -13.83
C LEU A 59 -19.61 -7.38 -13.14
N ALA A 60 -18.66 -7.71 -12.26
CA ALA A 60 -17.88 -6.68 -11.59
C ALA A 60 -17.01 -5.88 -12.55
N ASN A 61 -16.48 -6.52 -13.60
CA ASN A 61 -15.73 -5.83 -14.65
C ASN A 61 -16.63 -4.89 -15.46
N ALA A 62 -17.90 -5.26 -15.70
CA ALA A 62 -18.89 -4.38 -16.33
C ALA A 62 -19.28 -3.20 -15.43
N LEU A 63 -19.45 -3.43 -14.13
CA LEU A 63 -19.91 -2.42 -13.17
C LEU A 63 -18.83 -1.39 -12.81
N GLY A 64 -17.58 -1.80 -12.57
CA GLY A 64 -16.52 -0.92 -12.05
C GLY A 64 -16.39 0.45 -12.74
N PRO A 65 -16.37 0.51 -14.09
CA PRO A 65 -16.25 1.77 -14.84
C PRO A 65 -17.45 2.71 -14.72
N VAL A 66 -18.65 2.20 -14.43
CA VAL A 66 -19.89 2.99 -14.37
C VAL A 66 -20.48 3.11 -12.98
N PHE A 67 -19.95 2.38 -12.00
CA PHE A 67 -20.53 2.29 -10.67
C PHE A 67 -20.69 3.66 -10.03
N ARG A 68 -21.93 3.92 -9.60
CA ARG A 68 -22.35 5.05 -8.79
C ARG A 68 -23.59 4.65 -7.99
N ALA A 69 -23.78 5.28 -6.84
CA ALA A 69 -24.97 5.11 -6.02
C ALA A 69 -25.33 6.44 -5.36
N GLU A 70 -26.63 6.67 -5.15
CA GLU A 70 -27.12 7.85 -4.45
C GLU A 70 -26.54 7.94 -3.02
N PRO A 71 -26.18 9.14 -2.52
CA PRO A 71 -25.70 9.33 -1.16
C PRO A 71 -26.65 8.75 -0.11
N SER A 72 -26.08 8.05 0.88
CA SER A 72 -26.86 7.47 1.97
C SER A 72 -26.15 7.73 3.31
N PRO A 73 -26.84 8.37 4.28
CA PRO A 73 -26.29 8.60 5.60
C PRO A 73 -25.83 7.30 6.26
N GLY A 74 -24.64 7.30 6.85
CA GLY A 74 -24.09 6.12 7.52
C GLY A 74 -23.59 5.00 6.59
N ARG A 75 -23.63 5.17 5.25
CA ARG A 75 -22.99 4.21 4.34
C ARG A 75 -21.47 4.28 4.46
N VAL A 76 -20.83 3.11 4.51
CA VAL A 76 -19.39 2.95 4.64
C VAL A 76 -18.84 2.17 3.46
N ALA A 77 -17.93 2.78 2.70
CA ALA A 77 -17.13 2.04 1.74
C ALA A 77 -16.02 1.30 2.50
N VAL A 78 -15.85 0.00 2.29
CA VAL A 78 -14.86 -0.82 2.99
C VAL A 78 -13.82 -1.31 2.00
N ALA A 79 -12.55 -0.97 2.23
CA ALA A 79 -11.46 -1.46 1.40
C ALA A 79 -11.17 -2.94 1.70
N MET A 80 -11.44 -3.80 0.73
CA MET A 80 -11.35 -5.26 0.84
C MET A 80 -10.09 -5.77 0.13
N SER A 81 -9.19 -6.40 0.89
CA SER A 81 -7.96 -7.04 0.36
C SER A 81 -8.08 -8.56 0.23
N GLY A 82 -9.21 -9.15 0.65
CA GLY A 82 -9.38 -10.61 0.74
C GLY A 82 -8.70 -11.23 1.98
N GLY A 83 -8.04 -10.41 2.80
CA GLY A 83 -7.44 -10.81 4.07
C GLY A 83 -8.38 -10.62 5.26
N VAL A 84 -8.03 -11.29 6.38
CA VAL A 84 -8.82 -11.30 7.62
C VAL A 84 -9.13 -9.90 8.17
N ASP A 85 -8.17 -8.99 8.11
CA ASP A 85 -8.34 -7.65 8.69
C ASP A 85 -9.41 -6.85 7.96
N SER A 86 -9.41 -6.90 6.61
CA SER A 86 -10.43 -6.23 5.82
C SER A 86 -11.82 -6.86 5.98
N ALA A 87 -11.89 -8.18 6.18
CA ALA A 87 -13.14 -8.88 6.43
C ALA A 87 -13.74 -8.53 7.80
N VAL A 88 -12.93 -8.38 8.85
CA VAL A 88 -13.40 -7.90 10.15
C VAL A 88 -13.80 -6.41 10.09
N ALA A 89 -13.05 -5.58 9.36
CA ALA A 89 -13.44 -4.20 9.12
C ALA A 89 -14.79 -4.10 8.39
N LEU A 90 -15.08 -5.03 7.47
CA LEU A 90 -16.38 -5.15 6.82
C LEU A 90 -17.49 -5.52 7.81
N LEU A 91 -17.28 -6.57 8.63
CA LEU A 91 -18.24 -6.98 9.65
C LEU A 91 -18.64 -5.82 10.58
N ARG A 92 -17.67 -5.02 11.01
CA ARG A 92 -17.89 -3.85 11.88
C ARG A 92 -18.58 -2.68 11.18
N SER A 93 -18.67 -2.71 9.85
CA SER A 93 -19.30 -1.67 9.03
C SER A 93 -20.71 -2.05 8.56
N LEU A 94 -21.19 -3.24 8.93
CA LEU A 94 -22.56 -3.67 8.64
C LEU A 94 -23.60 -2.84 9.43
N PRO A 95 -24.85 -2.75 8.93
CA PRO A 95 -25.35 -3.31 7.67
C PRO A 95 -25.08 -2.42 6.44
N ASN A 96 -24.63 -1.17 6.63
CA ASN A 96 -24.56 -0.17 5.54
C ASN A 96 -23.22 -0.18 4.78
N ALA A 97 -22.59 -1.34 4.63
CA ALA A 97 -21.30 -1.46 3.99
C ALA A 97 -21.41 -1.55 2.46
N VAL A 98 -20.37 -1.11 1.76
CA VAL A 98 -20.11 -1.43 0.36
C VAL A 98 -18.64 -1.85 0.24
N GLY A 99 -18.39 -3.09 -0.12
CA GLY A 99 -17.03 -3.59 -0.32
C GLY A 99 -16.41 -3.03 -1.60
N VAL A 100 -15.13 -2.66 -1.55
CA VAL A 100 -14.36 -2.29 -2.74
C VAL A 100 -12.99 -2.93 -2.74
N THR A 101 -12.60 -3.51 -3.87
CA THR A 101 -11.25 -4.03 -4.08
C THR A 101 -10.59 -3.32 -5.25
N LEU A 102 -9.33 -2.94 -5.06
CA LEU A 102 -8.50 -2.42 -6.15
C LEU A 102 -7.74 -3.58 -6.79
N ARG A 103 -7.96 -3.82 -8.08
CA ARG A 103 -7.14 -4.72 -8.88
C ARG A 103 -5.92 -3.92 -9.35
N LEU A 104 -4.74 -4.29 -8.84
CA LEU A 104 -3.49 -3.58 -9.07
C LEU A 104 -2.55 -4.40 -9.95
N TRP A 105 -1.60 -3.73 -10.60
CA TRP A 105 -0.65 -4.39 -11.49
C TRP A 105 0.32 -5.25 -10.67
N LEU A 106 0.55 -6.47 -11.16
CA LEU A 106 1.52 -7.44 -10.66
C LEU A 106 2.47 -7.76 -11.80
N ASP A 107 3.73 -8.05 -11.47
CA ASP A 107 4.70 -8.47 -12.48
C ASP A 107 4.26 -9.80 -13.13
N PRO A 108 3.97 -9.82 -14.45
CA PRO A 108 3.51 -11.04 -15.11
C PRO A 108 4.58 -12.13 -15.15
N ASP A 109 5.85 -11.72 -15.07
CA ASP A 109 7.01 -12.61 -15.06
C ASP A 109 7.48 -12.95 -13.64
N GLY A 110 6.71 -12.56 -12.62
CA GLY A 110 6.98 -12.90 -11.22
C GLY A 110 6.65 -14.37 -10.90
N PRO A 111 7.31 -14.96 -9.89
CA PRO A 111 7.19 -16.39 -9.58
C PRO A 111 5.84 -16.80 -8.97
N ASP A 112 5.14 -15.89 -8.29
CA ASP A 112 3.93 -16.20 -7.52
C ASP A 112 3.03 -14.97 -7.33
N SER A 113 2.08 -14.78 -8.25
CA SER A 113 1.07 -13.71 -8.15
C SER A 113 0.20 -13.81 -6.91
N GLU A 114 0.07 -15.01 -6.32
CA GLU A 114 -0.84 -15.27 -5.19
C GLU A 114 -0.34 -14.76 -3.85
N ARG A 115 0.95 -14.42 -3.76
CA ARG A 115 1.50 -13.75 -2.57
C ARG A 115 1.06 -12.30 -2.45
N ALA A 116 0.54 -11.71 -3.53
CA ALA A 116 0.09 -10.33 -3.54
C ALA A 116 -1.30 -10.18 -2.90
N CYS A 117 -1.47 -9.22 -1.99
CA CYS A 117 -2.77 -8.85 -1.41
C CYS A 117 -3.82 -8.33 -2.42
N CYS A 118 -3.46 -8.25 -3.71
CA CYS A 118 -4.33 -7.85 -4.81
C CYS A 118 -4.29 -8.88 -5.95
N SER A 119 -3.95 -10.14 -5.64
CA SER A 119 -4.04 -11.26 -6.60
C SER A 119 -5.47 -11.46 -7.08
N PRO A 120 -5.69 -12.07 -8.27
CA PRO A 120 -7.04 -12.39 -8.75
C PRO A 120 -7.87 -13.17 -7.70
N GLU A 121 -7.27 -14.14 -7.02
CA GLU A 121 -7.89 -14.95 -5.97
C GLU A 121 -8.23 -14.12 -4.73
N SER A 122 -7.43 -13.10 -4.43
CA SER A 122 -7.71 -12.15 -3.34
C SER A 122 -8.91 -11.26 -3.68
N VAL A 123 -9.06 -10.84 -4.94
CA VAL A 123 -10.24 -10.10 -5.43
C VAL A 123 -11.50 -10.96 -5.33
N ILE A 124 -11.43 -12.21 -5.79
CA ILE A 124 -12.54 -13.17 -5.71
C ILE A 124 -12.93 -13.40 -4.25
N ALA A 125 -11.97 -13.71 -3.37
CA ALA A 125 -12.24 -13.95 -1.96
C ALA A 125 -12.85 -12.72 -1.24
N ALA A 126 -12.43 -11.51 -1.61
CA ALA A 126 -13.03 -10.27 -1.11
C ALA A 126 -14.51 -10.14 -1.51
N ARG A 127 -14.83 -10.39 -2.79
CA ARG A 127 -16.20 -10.37 -3.32
C ARG A 127 -17.07 -11.42 -2.65
N GLU A 128 -16.62 -12.69 -2.63
CA GLU A 128 -17.36 -13.77 -1.99
C GLU A 128 -17.64 -13.48 -0.51
N THR A 129 -16.69 -12.87 0.18
CA THR A 129 -16.89 -12.47 1.58
C THR A 129 -17.99 -11.41 1.71
N CYS A 130 -18.07 -10.45 0.80
CA CYS A 130 -19.16 -9.46 0.78
C CYS A 130 -20.50 -10.12 0.46
N HIS A 131 -20.56 -10.94 -0.61
CA HIS A 131 -21.79 -11.59 -1.05
C HIS A 131 -22.36 -12.55 0.00
N ARG A 132 -21.52 -13.34 0.69
CA ARG A 132 -21.98 -14.19 1.81
C ARG A 132 -22.58 -13.39 2.97
N LEU A 133 -22.21 -12.13 3.13
CA LEU A 133 -22.74 -11.21 4.13
C LEU A 133 -23.89 -10.35 3.60
N GLY A 134 -24.34 -10.56 2.35
CA GLY A 134 -25.38 -9.76 1.71
C GLY A 134 -24.94 -8.34 1.37
N VAL A 135 -23.63 -8.10 1.23
CA VAL A 135 -23.05 -6.77 0.98
C VAL A 135 -22.65 -6.62 -0.49
N PRO A 136 -22.94 -5.48 -1.14
CA PRO A 136 -22.46 -5.19 -2.48
C PRO A 136 -20.93 -5.08 -2.53
N HIS A 137 -20.33 -5.58 -3.61
CA HIS A 137 -18.89 -5.48 -3.85
C HIS A 137 -18.59 -4.88 -5.23
N VAL A 138 -17.59 -4.01 -5.28
CA VAL A 138 -17.11 -3.41 -6.53
C VAL A 138 -15.62 -3.66 -6.69
N THR A 139 -15.21 -4.06 -7.89
CA THR A 139 -13.80 -4.13 -8.27
C THR A 139 -13.43 -2.93 -9.13
N LEU A 140 -12.35 -2.25 -8.79
CA LEU A 140 -11.77 -1.17 -9.59
C LEU A 140 -10.48 -1.68 -10.24
N ASP A 141 -10.48 -1.80 -11.57
CA ASP A 141 -9.26 -2.09 -12.31
C ASP A 141 -8.42 -0.81 -12.45
N LEU A 142 -7.29 -0.79 -11.73
CA LEU A 142 -6.38 0.34 -11.67
C LEU A 142 -4.94 -0.11 -11.95
N ARG A 143 -4.78 -1.20 -12.72
CA ARG A 143 -3.47 -1.80 -13.00
C ARG A 143 -2.52 -0.78 -13.63
N GLU A 144 -2.96 -0.10 -14.68
CA GLU A 144 -2.11 0.85 -15.41
C GLU A 144 -1.83 2.13 -14.61
N GLU A 145 -2.81 2.64 -13.88
CA GLU A 145 -2.67 3.78 -12.99
C GLU A 145 -1.66 3.48 -11.89
N PHE A 146 -1.75 2.29 -11.28
CA PHE A 146 -0.82 1.84 -10.26
C PHE A 146 0.60 1.66 -10.81
N ARG A 147 0.74 1.05 -12.00
CA ARG A 147 2.03 0.87 -12.66
C ARG A 147 2.73 2.22 -12.90
N ARG A 148 1.97 3.23 -13.36
CA ARG A 148 2.49 4.59 -13.56
C ARG A 148 2.79 5.32 -12.25
N ALA A 149 1.92 5.19 -11.25
CA ALA A 149 1.99 5.96 -10.01
C ALA A 149 2.95 5.40 -8.96
N VAL A 150 3.18 4.08 -8.94
CA VAL A 150 3.94 3.37 -7.89
C VAL A 150 5.13 2.61 -8.46
N VAL A 151 4.89 1.73 -9.44
CA VAL A 151 5.95 0.82 -9.96
C VAL A 151 7.01 1.59 -10.74
N THR A 152 6.60 2.45 -11.67
CA THR A 152 7.54 3.24 -12.49
C THR A 152 8.44 4.15 -11.64
N PRO A 153 7.92 4.90 -10.64
CA PRO A 153 8.76 5.65 -9.71
C PRO A 153 9.69 4.80 -8.87
N PHE A 154 9.27 3.59 -8.49
CA PHE A 154 10.11 2.64 -7.76
C PHE A 154 11.35 2.25 -8.58
N VAL A 155 11.15 1.80 -9.83
CA VAL A 155 12.26 1.45 -10.74
C VAL A 155 13.17 2.66 -10.98
N ARG A 156 12.58 3.83 -11.26
CA ARG A 156 13.33 5.08 -11.47
C ARG A 156 14.12 5.52 -10.23
N GLY A 157 13.64 5.26 -9.02
CA GLY A 157 14.35 5.57 -7.78
C GLY A 157 15.64 4.76 -7.67
N TYR A 158 15.54 3.44 -7.87
CA TYR A 158 16.72 2.58 -7.91
C TYR A 158 17.70 2.94 -9.03
N ALA A 159 17.19 3.34 -10.20
CA ALA A 159 18.02 3.86 -11.29
C ALA A 159 18.84 5.11 -10.91
N ARG A 160 18.40 5.87 -9.88
CA ARG A 160 19.10 7.04 -9.34
C ARG A 160 19.91 6.75 -8.06
N GLY A 161 20.04 5.49 -7.65
CA GLY A 161 20.74 5.12 -6.41
C GLY A 161 19.96 5.40 -5.13
N GLU A 162 18.66 5.70 -5.24
CA GLU A 162 17.76 5.83 -4.10
C GLU A 162 17.24 4.45 -3.65
N THR A 163 16.70 4.37 -2.44
CA THR A 163 15.99 3.20 -1.92
C THR A 163 14.53 3.58 -1.65
N PRO A 164 13.66 3.63 -2.69
CA PRO A 164 12.28 4.06 -2.54
C PRO A 164 11.44 3.08 -1.70
N ASN A 165 10.55 3.60 -0.86
CA ASN A 165 9.51 2.81 -0.19
C ASN A 165 8.19 2.86 -0.98
N PRO A 166 7.82 1.80 -1.73
CA PRO A 166 6.62 1.83 -2.57
C PRO A 166 5.32 1.84 -1.76
N CYS A 167 5.31 1.27 -0.55
CA CYS A 167 4.11 1.16 0.27
C CYS A 167 3.65 2.51 0.83
N THR A 168 4.57 3.33 1.32
CA THR A 168 4.24 4.69 1.80
C THR A 168 3.69 5.57 0.67
N ARG A 169 4.26 5.45 -0.53
CA ARG A 169 3.77 6.14 -1.73
C ARG A 169 2.40 5.62 -2.18
N CYS A 170 2.23 4.30 -2.22
CA CYS A 170 0.98 3.66 -2.58
C CYS A 170 -0.14 4.07 -1.64
N ASN A 171 0.03 3.89 -0.32
CA ASN A 171 -0.99 4.23 0.66
C ASN A 171 -1.23 5.74 0.73
N GLY A 172 -0.18 6.56 0.82
CA GLY A 172 -0.32 8.00 1.01
C GLY A 172 -0.92 8.77 -0.16
N GLY A 173 -0.60 8.36 -1.39
CA GLY A 173 -0.96 9.14 -2.59
C GLY A 173 -1.93 8.44 -3.53
N PHE A 174 -1.82 7.13 -3.69
CA PHE A 174 -2.56 6.40 -4.72
C PHE A 174 -3.80 5.71 -4.15
N ARG A 175 -3.61 4.70 -3.29
CA ARG A 175 -4.67 3.84 -2.77
C ARG A 175 -5.75 4.63 -2.04
N PHE A 176 -5.38 5.52 -1.11
CA PHE A 176 -6.37 6.32 -0.38
C PHE A 176 -7.08 7.34 -1.26
N ALA A 177 -6.40 7.92 -2.26
CA ALA A 177 -7.04 8.82 -3.20
C ALA A 177 -8.14 8.10 -4.01
N GLU A 178 -7.82 6.93 -4.55
CA GLU A 178 -8.75 6.09 -5.33
C GLU A 178 -9.90 5.56 -4.47
N LEU A 179 -9.62 5.07 -3.26
CA LEU A 179 -10.64 4.59 -2.33
C LEU A 179 -11.57 5.71 -1.85
N LEU A 180 -11.05 6.91 -1.56
CA LEU A 180 -11.89 8.06 -1.18
C LEU A 180 -12.71 8.58 -2.36
N ALA A 181 -12.17 8.52 -3.58
CA ALA A 181 -12.91 8.83 -4.79
C ALA A 181 -14.05 7.83 -5.02
N PHE A 182 -13.78 6.54 -4.83
CA PHE A 182 -14.81 5.51 -4.84
C PHE A 182 -15.86 5.72 -3.76
N ALA A 183 -15.45 5.99 -2.51
CA ALA A 183 -16.39 6.23 -1.42
C ALA A 183 -17.38 7.35 -1.76
N ARG A 184 -16.92 8.44 -2.41
CA ARG A 184 -17.82 9.48 -2.95
C ARG A 184 -18.77 8.95 -4.02
N ARG A 185 -18.27 8.21 -5.02
CA ARG A 185 -19.09 7.63 -6.10
C ARG A 185 -20.14 6.64 -5.57
N ALA A 186 -19.79 5.89 -4.53
CA ALA A 186 -20.66 4.93 -3.87
C ALA A 186 -21.66 5.59 -2.90
N GLY A 187 -21.69 6.92 -2.81
CA GLY A 187 -22.56 7.63 -1.88
C GLY A 187 -22.26 7.35 -0.41
N ALA A 188 -21.02 6.91 -0.10
CA ALA A 188 -20.59 6.57 1.25
C ALA A 188 -20.08 7.81 1.99
N GLU A 189 -20.46 7.94 3.26
CA GLU A 189 -20.03 9.02 4.14
C GLU A 189 -18.55 8.85 4.51
N ARG A 190 -18.16 7.60 4.79
CA ARG A 190 -16.83 7.21 5.27
C ARG A 190 -16.21 6.07 4.46
N LEU A 191 -14.89 5.99 4.52
CA LEU A 191 -14.05 4.89 4.06
C LEU A 191 -13.50 4.14 5.28
N ALA A 192 -13.81 2.86 5.43
CA ALA A 192 -13.18 1.98 6.40
C ALA A 192 -12.07 1.15 5.75
N THR A 193 -10.98 0.92 6.46
CA THR A 193 -9.93 -0.01 6.03
C THR A 193 -9.49 -0.90 7.20
N GLY A 194 -9.03 -2.12 6.92
CA GLY A 194 -8.50 -3.04 7.94
C GLY A 194 -7.10 -2.70 8.45
N HIS A 195 -6.69 -1.41 8.44
CA HIS A 195 -5.39 -1.04 8.96
C HIS A 195 -5.41 -0.86 10.48
N TYR A 196 -4.31 -1.23 11.14
CA TYR A 196 -4.05 -1.03 12.56
C TYR A 196 -3.42 0.35 12.77
N ALA A 197 -4.27 1.37 12.74
CA ALA A 197 -3.93 2.75 13.03
C ALA A 197 -5.15 3.44 13.61
N ARG A 198 -4.99 4.65 14.15
CA ARG A 198 -6.09 5.42 14.73
C ARG A 198 -6.17 6.79 14.09
N VAL A 199 -7.35 7.40 14.19
CA VAL A 199 -7.52 8.82 13.93
C VAL A 199 -7.81 9.49 15.27
N VAL A 200 -6.99 10.46 15.64
CA VAL A 200 -7.13 11.24 16.88
C VAL A 200 -7.35 12.71 16.53
N GLU A 201 -8.10 13.43 17.35
CA GLU A 201 -8.23 14.87 17.20
C GLU A 201 -7.11 15.59 17.96
N ARG A 202 -6.49 16.57 17.30
CA ARG A 202 -5.53 17.49 17.91
C ARG A 202 -5.77 18.88 17.37
N ASP A 203 -5.99 19.85 18.26
CA ASP A 203 -6.22 21.25 17.92
C ASP A 203 -7.33 21.43 16.85
N GLY A 204 -8.42 20.67 16.98
CA GLY A 204 -9.56 20.70 16.05
C GLY A 204 -9.29 20.04 14.69
N ARG A 205 -8.19 19.28 14.54
CA ARG A 205 -7.82 18.60 13.30
C ARG A 205 -7.65 17.10 13.51
N PRO A 206 -8.16 16.24 12.61
CA PRO A 206 -7.89 14.82 12.66
C PRO A 206 -6.45 14.54 12.21
N LEU A 207 -5.71 13.80 13.02
CA LEU A 207 -4.37 13.31 12.74
C LEU A 207 -4.33 11.79 12.84
N LEU A 208 -3.39 11.20 12.12
CA LEU A 208 -3.12 9.77 12.20
C LEU A 208 -2.37 9.48 13.50
N ALA A 209 -2.70 8.39 14.16
CA ALA A 209 -1.98 7.89 15.33
C ALA A 209 -1.69 6.40 15.21
N ARG A 210 -0.74 5.93 16.03
CA ARG A 210 -0.37 4.51 16.15
C ARG A 210 -1.58 3.67 16.52
N GLY A 211 -1.63 2.46 15.96
CA GLY A 211 -2.52 1.40 16.47
C GLY A 211 -2.11 1.00 17.90
N THR A 212 -3.05 0.47 18.67
CA THR A 212 -2.77 0.01 20.05
C THR A 212 -1.90 -1.24 20.10
N ASP A 213 -1.89 -2.05 19.03
CA ASP A 213 -0.97 -3.18 18.84
C ASP A 213 0.36 -2.70 18.22
N PRO A 214 1.47 -2.63 18.98
CA PRO A 214 2.73 -2.13 18.47
C PRO A 214 3.37 -3.04 17.41
N ALA A 215 3.06 -4.34 17.41
CA ALA A 215 3.60 -5.30 16.44
C ALA A 215 2.90 -5.17 15.08
N LYS A 216 1.69 -4.60 15.06
CA LYS A 216 0.87 -4.42 13.86
C LYS A 216 0.68 -2.96 13.45
N ASP A 217 1.14 -2.00 14.24
CA ASP A 217 1.05 -0.56 13.94
C ASP A 217 1.44 -0.26 12.48
N GLN A 218 0.47 0.23 11.73
CA GLN A 218 0.61 0.59 10.33
C GLN A 218 0.69 2.10 10.11
N SER A 219 0.74 2.90 11.18
CA SER A 219 0.82 4.38 11.08
C SER A 219 1.97 4.85 10.19
N TYR A 220 3.12 4.16 10.21
CA TYR A 220 4.27 4.49 9.35
C TYR A 220 3.93 4.38 7.85
N MET A 221 3.20 3.34 7.45
CA MET A 221 2.82 3.13 6.04
C MET A 221 1.73 4.10 5.59
N LEU A 222 0.96 4.63 6.53
CA LEU A 222 -0.16 5.54 6.31
C LEU A 222 0.21 7.01 6.53
N ALA A 223 1.40 7.31 7.03
CA ALA A 223 1.82 8.67 7.44
C ALA A 223 1.77 9.71 6.32
N ALA A 224 1.76 9.28 5.07
CA ALA A 224 1.67 10.12 3.89
C ALA A 224 0.22 10.55 3.55
N ILE A 225 -0.79 10.00 4.22
CA ILE A 225 -2.20 10.43 4.05
C ILE A 225 -2.33 11.88 4.48
N ASP A 226 -3.01 12.69 3.66
CA ASP A 226 -3.29 14.07 4.00
C ASP A 226 -4.26 14.13 5.19
N PRO A 227 -3.92 14.82 6.29
CA PRO A 227 -4.79 14.95 7.46
C PRO A 227 -6.22 15.41 7.13
N ARG A 228 -6.39 16.23 6.08
CA ARG A 228 -7.72 16.72 5.65
C ARG A 228 -8.64 15.60 5.16
N GLN A 229 -8.08 14.47 4.75
CA GLN A 229 -8.82 13.29 4.30
C GLN A 229 -9.26 12.41 5.48
N LEU A 230 -8.60 12.49 6.64
CA LEU A 230 -8.82 11.60 7.77
C LEU A 230 -10.21 11.75 8.41
N SER A 231 -10.86 12.91 8.25
CA SER A 231 -12.25 13.11 8.73
C SER A 231 -13.27 12.17 8.06
N ARG A 232 -12.91 11.58 6.91
CA ARG A 232 -13.73 10.61 6.18
C ARG A 232 -13.18 9.19 6.22
N VAL A 233 -12.15 8.93 7.00
CA VAL A 233 -11.49 7.63 7.10
C VAL A 233 -11.73 7.05 8.48
N SER A 234 -12.02 5.75 8.55
CA SER A 234 -12.05 4.98 9.79
C SER A 234 -11.12 3.77 9.71
N PHE A 235 -10.56 3.43 10.86
CA PHE A 235 -9.71 2.27 11.06
C PHE A 235 -10.31 1.40 12.17
N PRO A 236 -11.29 0.52 11.85
CA PRO A 236 -12.05 -0.22 12.86
C PRO A 236 -11.20 -1.13 13.75
N LEU A 237 -9.96 -1.44 13.34
CA LEU A 237 -9.02 -2.30 14.07
C LEU A 237 -7.96 -1.52 14.85
N GLY A 238 -8.02 -0.18 14.85
CA GLY A 238 -6.99 0.66 15.46
C GLY A 238 -6.79 0.50 16.96
N GLU A 239 -7.83 0.03 17.66
CA GLU A 239 -7.86 -0.21 19.11
C GLU A 239 -7.78 -1.71 19.44
N GLN A 240 -7.53 -2.58 18.45
CA GLN A 240 -7.57 -4.03 18.59
C GLN A 240 -6.24 -4.67 18.21
N ASP A 241 -5.86 -5.74 18.91
CA ASP A 241 -4.70 -6.56 18.54
C ASP A 241 -5.02 -7.60 17.46
N LYS A 242 -3.96 -8.18 16.88
CA LYS A 242 -4.12 -9.17 15.81
C LYS A 242 -4.84 -10.44 16.25
N GLU A 243 -4.62 -10.87 17.48
CA GLU A 243 -5.15 -12.13 17.99
C GLU A 243 -6.67 -12.01 18.17
N ALA A 244 -7.14 -10.94 18.80
CA ALA A 244 -8.54 -10.59 18.91
C ALA A 244 -9.22 -10.50 17.54
N THR A 245 -8.53 -9.94 16.53
CA THR A 245 -9.05 -9.87 15.15
C THR A 245 -9.24 -11.26 14.52
N ARG A 246 -8.32 -12.20 14.77
CA ARG A 246 -8.48 -13.59 14.31
C ARG A 246 -9.64 -14.28 15.01
N VAL A 247 -9.75 -14.12 16.33
CA VAL A 247 -10.84 -14.70 17.13
C VAL A 247 -12.21 -14.17 16.68
N GLU A 248 -12.32 -12.87 16.40
CA GLU A 248 -13.55 -12.26 15.86
C GLU A 248 -13.90 -12.84 14.49
N ALA A 249 -12.92 -12.99 13.60
CA ALA A 249 -13.14 -13.59 12.30
C ALA A 249 -13.59 -15.06 12.37
N GLU A 250 -13.00 -15.85 13.27
CA GLU A 250 -13.40 -17.24 13.51
C GLU A 250 -14.82 -17.36 14.06
N ARG A 251 -15.18 -16.52 15.03
CA ARG A 251 -16.55 -16.46 15.60
C ARG A 251 -17.60 -16.10 14.54
N ALA A 252 -17.24 -15.24 13.59
CA ALA A 252 -18.10 -14.87 12.48
C ALA A 252 -18.08 -15.87 11.31
N GLY A 253 -17.34 -16.98 11.42
CA GLY A 253 -17.26 -18.01 10.38
C GLY A 253 -16.58 -17.53 9.09
N LEU A 254 -15.70 -16.52 9.15
CA LEU A 254 -15.04 -15.99 7.97
C LEU A 254 -13.95 -16.93 7.45
N ALA A 255 -14.05 -17.32 6.18
CA ALA A 255 -13.04 -18.15 5.49
C ALA A 255 -11.63 -17.55 5.53
N SER A 256 -11.51 -16.22 5.60
CA SER A 256 -10.24 -15.50 5.67
C SER A 256 -9.48 -15.68 6.99
N ALA A 257 -10.11 -16.20 8.05
CA ALA A 257 -9.50 -16.33 9.38
C ALA A 257 -8.17 -17.11 9.37
N ARG A 258 -8.03 -18.08 8.46
CA ARG A 258 -6.86 -18.97 8.36
C ARG A 258 -5.84 -18.54 7.30
N ARG A 259 -6.07 -17.45 6.55
CA ARG A 259 -5.16 -17.03 5.48
C ARG A 259 -3.90 -16.36 6.06
N PRO A 260 -2.70 -16.70 5.54
CA PRO A 260 -1.47 -16.01 5.90
C PRO A 260 -1.46 -14.56 5.43
N GLU A 261 -0.65 -13.71 6.07
CA GLU A 261 -0.51 -12.30 5.70
C GLU A 261 0.53 -12.11 4.59
N SER A 262 0.26 -11.20 3.65
CA SER A 262 1.26 -10.76 2.67
C SER A 262 2.39 -9.98 3.34
N GLN A 263 3.65 -10.33 3.06
CA GLN A 263 4.84 -9.76 3.73
C GLN A 263 5.74 -8.90 2.80
N GLU A 264 5.40 -8.75 1.51
CA GLU A 264 6.26 -8.10 0.52
C GLU A 264 5.53 -7.00 -0.28
N ALA A 265 6.29 -6.20 -1.04
CA ALA A 265 5.70 -5.24 -1.97
C ALA A 265 4.85 -6.00 -3.00
N CYS A 266 3.55 -5.70 -3.04
CA CYS A 266 2.56 -6.54 -3.70
C CYS A 266 2.89 -6.82 -5.18
N PHE A 267 3.45 -5.87 -5.90
CA PHE A 267 3.71 -5.99 -7.34
C PHE A 267 4.93 -6.85 -7.70
N LEU A 268 5.76 -7.23 -6.73
CA LEU A 268 6.90 -8.12 -6.97
C LEU A 268 6.47 -9.57 -7.22
N ALA A 269 5.21 -9.91 -6.94
CA ALA A 269 4.64 -11.25 -7.14
C ALA A 269 5.55 -12.37 -6.56
N GLY A 270 6.02 -12.17 -5.33
CA GLY A 270 6.82 -13.16 -4.59
C GLY A 270 8.31 -13.20 -4.89
N ASP A 271 8.82 -12.24 -5.68
CA ASP A 271 10.23 -12.17 -6.07
C ASP A 271 11.08 -11.21 -5.22
N ASP A 272 12.40 -11.37 -5.28
CA ASP A 272 13.35 -10.35 -4.78
C ASP A 272 13.33 -9.12 -5.68
N TYR A 273 13.41 -7.94 -5.05
CA TYR A 273 13.37 -6.67 -5.78
C TYR A 273 14.48 -6.57 -6.84
N ARG A 274 15.62 -7.26 -6.68
CA ARG A 274 16.70 -7.20 -7.68
C ARG A 274 16.35 -7.92 -8.97
N ALA A 275 15.74 -9.10 -8.86
CA ALA A 275 15.29 -9.84 -10.03
C ALA A 275 14.20 -9.07 -10.78
N PHE A 276 13.25 -8.50 -10.02
CA PHE A 276 12.26 -7.57 -10.55
C PHE A 276 12.91 -6.39 -11.29
N LEU A 277 13.84 -5.67 -10.66
CA LEU A 277 14.50 -4.52 -11.31
C LEU A 277 15.24 -4.91 -12.60
N GLY A 278 15.85 -6.10 -12.63
CA GLY A 278 16.47 -6.67 -13.82
C GLY A 278 15.50 -6.82 -14.99
N ARG A 279 14.33 -7.42 -14.76
CA ARG A 279 13.27 -7.55 -15.77
C ARG A 279 12.70 -6.20 -16.22
N HIS A 280 12.74 -5.20 -15.34
CA HIS A 280 12.18 -3.86 -15.57
C HIS A 280 13.22 -2.84 -16.04
N GLY A 281 14.32 -3.30 -16.67
CA GLY A 281 15.24 -2.46 -17.44
C GLY A 281 16.48 -1.98 -16.69
N LEU A 282 16.73 -2.45 -15.45
CA LEU A 282 18.02 -2.26 -14.79
C LEU A 282 18.93 -3.46 -15.06
N GLU A 283 19.61 -3.42 -16.20
CA GLU A 283 20.51 -4.50 -16.61
C GLU A 283 21.74 -4.59 -15.69
N PRO A 284 22.23 -5.82 -15.44
CA PRO A 284 23.53 -6.04 -14.82
C PRO A 284 24.65 -5.32 -15.56
N ARG A 285 25.44 -4.52 -14.85
CA ARG A 285 26.63 -3.87 -15.39
C ARG A 285 27.77 -3.92 -14.37
N ASP A 286 28.93 -4.35 -14.83
CA ASP A 286 30.12 -4.42 -13.99
C ASP A 286 30.48 -3.05 -13.40
N GLY A 287 30.72 -3.04 -12.09
CA GLY A 287 30.98 -1.84 -11.30
C GLY A 287 31.85 -2.16 -10.09
N SER A 288 32.54 -1.14 -9.57
CA SER A 288 33.51 -1.30 -8.48
C SER A 288 32.86 -1.15 -7.11
N ILE A 289 33.19 -2.06 -6.19
CA ILE A 289 32.99 -1.83 -4.75
C ILE A 289 34.23 -1.13 -4.23
N VAL A 290 34.07 0.06 -3.68
CA VAL A 290 35.17 0.92 -3.23
C VAL A 290 35.11 1.21 -1.73
N GLY A 291 36.27 1.31 -1.10
CA GLY A 291 36.41 1.80 0.28
C GLY A 291 36.18 3.32 0.39
N GLU A 292 36.12 3.82 1.61
CA GLU A 292 36.00 5.27 1.88
C GLU A 292 37.22 6.07 1.37
N ASP A 293 38.37 5.44 1.29
CA ASP A 293 39.61 5.98 0.73
C ASP A 293 39.66 5.93 -0.80
N GLY A 294 38.64 5.38 -1.45
CA GLY A 294 38.55 5.19 -2.90
C GLY A 294 39.28 3.95 -3.43
N SER A 295 39.84 3.09 -2.56
CA SER A 295 40.46 1.83 -2.98
C SER A 295 39.41 0.86 -3.53
N GLU A 296 39.68 0.20 -4.67
CA GLU A 296 38.82 -0.87 -5.18
C GLU A 296 39.03 -2.13 -4.34
N LEU A 297 37.93 -2.61 -3.73
CA LEU A 297 37.92 -3.79 -2.86
C LEU A 297 37.30 -5.02 -3.54
N GLY A 298 36.53 -4.80 -4.61
CA GLY A 298 35.90 -5.86 -5.40
C GLY A 298 34.97 -5.32 -6.47
N ARG A 299 34.14 -6.19 -7.03
CA ARG A 299 33.24 -5.88 -8.14
C ARG A 299 31.81 -6.34 -7.90
N HIS A 300 30.87 -5.77 -8.64
CA HIS A 300 29.46 -6.08 -8.56
C HIS A 300 28.73 -5.89 -9.90
N ASP A 301 27.55 -6.50 -10.01
CA ASP A 301 26.71 -6.49 -11.22
C ASP A 301 25.68 -5.35 -11.22
N GLY A 302 26.09 -4.13 -10.86
CA GLY A 302 25.25 -2.93 -10.82
C GLY A 302 24.89 -2.42 -9.43
N PHE A 303 25.04 -1.12 -9.22
CA PHE A 303 24.91 -0.48 -7.90
C PHE A 303 23.50 -0.58 -7.30
N TRP A 304 22.47 -0.68 -8.15
CA TRP A 304 21.05 -0.74 -7.77
C TRP A 304 20.69 -2.01 -6.98
N ARG A 305 21.60 -2.98 -6.91
CA ARG A 305 21.48 -4.22 -6.12
C ARG A 305 21.83 -4.02 -4.63
N PHE A 306 22.29 -2.82 -4.27
CA PHE A 306 22.80 -2.50 -2.94
C PHE A 306 21.98 -1.38 -2.30
N THR A 307 21.78 -1.49 -0.99
CA THR A 307 21.04 -0.50 -0.20
C THR A 307 21.93 -0.03 0.95
N PRO A 308 21.95 1.27 1.29
CA PRO A 308 22.69 1.76 2.46
C PRO A 308 22.36 0.97 3.74
N GLY A 309 23.39 0.59 4.49
CA GLY A 309 23.31 -0.27 5.67
C GLY A 309 23.34 -1.78 5.37
N GLN A 310 23.36 -2.21 4.11
CA GLN A 310 23.48 -3.62 3.75
C GLN A 310 24.88 -4.15 4.12
N ARG A 311 24.92 -5.30 4.81
CA ARG A 311 26.15 -6.04 5.15
C ARG A 311 26.35 -7.29 4.30
N ARG A 312 25.29 -8.06 4.09
CA ARG A 312 25.36 -9.36 3.40
C ARG A 312 25.37 -9.16 1.88
N GLY A 313 25.94 -10.13 1.16
CA GLY A 313 25.95 -10.13 -0.31
C GLY A 313 26.94 -9.15 -0.95
N LEU A 314 27.96 -8.70 -0.21
CA LEU A 314 29.05 -7.88 -0.75
C LEU A 314 30.12 -8.71 -1.47
N GLY A 315 30.28 -10.00 -1.13
CA GLY A 315 31.28 -10.87 -1.75
C GLY A 315 32.74 -10.51 -1.42
N LEU A 316 32.97 -9.67 -0.40
CA LEU A 316 34.30 -9.20 -0.01
C LEU A 316 34.83 -9.96 1.21
N ALA A 317 36.12 -10.29 1.19
CA ALA A 317 36.87 -10.68 2.38
C ALA A 317 37.57 -9.44 2.95
N ALA A 318 37.22 -9.04 4.16
CA ALA A 318 37.80 -7.89 4.85
C ALA A 318 38.12 -8.25 6.31
N PRO A 319 39.13 -7.62 6.94
CA PRO A 319 39.50 -7.87 8.34
C PRO A 319 38.36 -7.55 9.32
N GLU A 320 37.51 -6.60 8.96
CA GLU A 320 36.33 -6.19 9.72
C GLU A 320 35.06 -6.19 8.85
N PRO A 321 33.86 -6.29 9.45
CA PRO A 321 32.61 -6.28 8.69
C PRO A 321 32.38 -4.93 7.99
N LEU A 322 32.28 -4.98 6.66
CA LEU A 322 31.94 -3.82 5.82
C LEU A 322 30.44 -3.72 5.57
N TYR A 323 29.97 -2.49 5.40
CA TYR A 323 28.59 -2.14 5.12
C TYR A 323 28.52 -1.17 3.94
N VAL A 324 27.48 -1.26 3.13
CA VAL A 324 27.19 -0.29 2.07
C VAL A 324 26.89 1.06 2.72
N LEU A 325 27.73 2.07 2.49
CA LEU A 325 27.53 3.44 2.94
C LEU A 325 26.64 4.22 1.96
N GLY A 326 26.76 3.92 0.67
CA GLY A 326 26.01 4.59 -0.39
C GLY A 326 26.31 3.99 -1.76
N THR A 327 25.61 4.51 -2.77
CA THR A 327 25.83 4.16 -4.18
C THR A 327 26.15 5.41 -4.97
N GLN A 328 26.95 5.27 -6.03
CA GLN A 328 27.33 6.35 -6.94
C GLN A 328 26.89 5.97 -8.37
N PRO A 329 25.65 6.33 -8.78
CA PRO A 329 25.11 5.92 -10.07
C PRO A 329 25.95 6.33 -11.28
N SER A 330 26.54 7.53 -11.26
CA SER A 330 27.37 8.05 -12.36
C SER A 330 28.66 7.26 -12.58
N ALA A 331 29.21 6.66 -11.52
CA ALA A 331 30.42 5.85 -11.57
C ALA A 331 30.12 4.34 -11.59
N ASN A 332 28.84 3.95 -11.50
CA ASN A 332 28.41 2.58 -11.21
C ASN A 332 29.18 1.95 -10.04
N ALA A 333 29.36 2.70 -8.94
CA ALA A 333 30.16 2.25 -7.80
C ALA A 333 29.32 2.10 -6.52
N VAL A 334 29.78 1.22 -5.64
CA VAL A 334 29.21 1.01 -4.29
C VAL A 334 30.27 1.35 -3.28
N VAL A 335 30.00 2.31 -2.40
CA VAL A 335 30.93 2.72 -1.34
C VAL A 335 30.66 1.89 -0.11
N VAL A 336 31.70 1.27 0.46
CA VAL A 336 31.61 0.45 1.67
C VAL A 336 32.58 0.95 2.74
N GLY A 337 32.24 0.68 4.00
CA GLY A 337 33.09 1.01 5.14
C GLY A 337 32.61 0.35 6.43
N PRO A 338 33.29 0.59 7.56
CA PRO A 338 32.87 0.07 8.85
C PRO A 338 31.51 0.63 9.27
N ARG A 339 30.87 -0.03 10.24
CA ARG A 339 29.54 0.38 10.75
C ARG A 339 29.53 1.83 11.26
N ALA A 340 30.63 2.30 11.83
CA ALA A 340 30.73 3.66 12.36
C ALA A 340 30.47 4.72 11.27
N SER A 341 30.88 4.47 10.03
CA SER A 341 30.71 5.39 8.90
C SER A 341 29.26 5.50 8.40
N LEU A 342 28.35 4.66 8.89
CA LEU A 342 26.90 4.76 8.65
C LEU A 342 26.18 5.71 9.61
N ALA A 343 26.85 6.15 10.68
CA ALA A 343 26.26 7.03 11.68
C ALA A 343 25.83 8.35 11.02
N ARG A 344 24.55 8.69 11.13
CA ARG A 344 23.98 9.96 10.68
C ARG A 344 23.28 10.63 11.84
N THR A 345 23.56 11.90 12.06
CA THR A 345 22.95 12.71 13.11
C THR A 345 22.07 13.82 12.55
N GLU A 346 22.16 14.09 11.24
CA GLU A 346 21.29 15.03 10.56
C GLU A 346 20.54 14.37 9.40
N VAL A 347 19.25 14.67 9.26
CA VAL A 347 18.43 14.17 8.16
C VAL A 347 17.62 15.30 7.56
N THR A 348 17.68 15.44 6.23
CA THR A 348 16.81 16.36 5.47
C THR A 348 15.75 15.56 4.74
N ALA A 349 14.48 15.97 4.88
CA ALA A 349 13.37 15.35 4.20
C ALA A 349 12.48 16.37 3.49
N ARG A 350 12.03 16.02 2.29
CA ARG A 350 11.01 16.75 1.53
C ARG A 350 9.63 16.26 1.93
N GLY A 351 8.80 17.12 2.48
CA GLY A 351 7.58 16.68 3.16
C GLY A 351 6.77 17.81 3.75
N ARG A 352 6.00 17.49 4.79
CA ARG A 352 5.15 18.45 5.51
C ARG A 352 5.12 18.10 6.98
N LEU A 353 5.01 19.14 7.81
CA LEU A 353 4.55 19.01 9.19
C LEU A 353 3.03 19.17 9.19
N TYR A 354 2.35 18.30 9.91
CA TYR A 354 0.89 18.28 10.07
C TYR A 354 0.45 19.02 11.33
N ALA A 355 1.33 19.09 12.33
CA ALA A 355 1.19 19.89 13.53
C ALA A 355 2.53 20.54 13.87
N GLU A 356 2.52 21.62 14.64
CA GLU A 356 3.74 22.23 15.16
C GLU A 356 4.38 21.30 16.19
N ALA A 357 5.66 20.98 15.98
CA ALA A 357 6.45 20.19 16.89
C ALA A 357 7.93 20.59 16.79
N GLY A 358 8.53 21.03 17.90
CA GLY A 358 9.97 21.32 17.98
C GLY A 358 10.82 20.11 18.34
N ARG A 359 10.21 19.11 18.99
CA ARG A 359 10.81 17.82 19.34
C ARG A 359 9.84 16.68 19.02
N VAL A 360 10.38 15.59 18.49
CA VAL A 360 9.61 14.43 18.01
C VAL A 360 10.42 13.15 18.20
N GLU A 361 9.77 12.01 18.08
CA GLU A 361 10.40 10.74 17.76
C GLU A 361 10.30 10.51 16.24
N VAL A 362 11.41 10.24 15.55
CA VAL A 362 11.41 9.96 14.12
C VAL A 362 11.67 8.49 13.83
N LYS A 363 10.85 7.88 12.96
CA LYS A 363 11.17 6.61 12.30
C LYS A 363 11.69 6.90 10.90
N LEU A 364 12.92 6.46 10.61
CA LEU A 364 13.58 6.61 9.30
C LEU A 364 13.48 5.35 8.43
N ARG A 365 13.00 4.26 9.03
CA ARG A 365 12.64 2.99 8.38
C ARG A 365 11.50 2.32 9.16
N TYR A 366 10.70 1.51 8.48
CA TYR A 366 9.51 0.89 9.07
C TYR A 366 9.79 0.05 10.32
N ARG A 367 10.78 -0.85 10.27
CA ARG A 367 11.14 -1.76 11.38
C ARG A 367 12.27 -1.24 12.28
N SER A 368 12.71 0.00 12.08
CA SER A 368 13.70 0.61 12.97
C SER A 368 13.02 1.20 14.20
N PRO A 369 13.71 1.23 15.36
CA PRO A 369 13.31 2.04 16.49
C PRO A 369 13.14 3.51 16.09
N ALA A 370 12.25 4.21 16.79
CA ALA A 370 12.17 5.66 16.64
C ALA A 370 13.34 6.31 17.39
N VAL A 371 13.84 7.44 16.88
CA VAL A 371 14.95 8.18 17.46
C VAL A 371 14.46 9.56 17.86
N PRO A 372 14.71 10.05 19.09
CA PRO A 372 14.39 11.41 19.47
C PRO A 372 15.14 12.42 18.59
N ALA A 373 14.46 13.48 18.16
CA ALA A 373 15.03 14.48 17.27
C ALA A 373 14.43 15.87 17.51
N ARG A 374 15.24 16.90 17.23
CA ARG A 374 14.77 18.28 17.04
C ARG A 374 14.38 18.49 15.59
N VAL A 375 13.27 19.20 15.36
CA VAL A 375 12.72 19.47 14.03
C VAL A 375 12.90 20.93 13.70
N GLU A 376 13.46 21.21 12.53
CA GLU A 376 13.51 22.55 11.94
C GLU A 376 12.72 22.54 10.62
N PRO A 377 11.59 23.26 10.54
CA PRO A 377 10.83 23.40 9.30
C PRO A 377 11.68 24.06 8.19
N THR A 378 11.47 23.65 6.95
CA THR A 378 12.06 24.28 5.76
C THR A 378 10.98 24.60 4.74
N ALA A 379 11.31 25.37 3.70
CA ALA A 379 10.37 25.72 2.63
C ALA A 379 9.78 24.50 1.89
N ARG A 380 10.42 23.31 1.96
CA ARG A 380 10.01 22.10 1.23
C ARG A 380 9.81 20.87 2.13
N GLY A 381 9.85 21.04 3.45
CA GLY A 381 9.79 19.92 4.40
C GLY A 381 10.43 20.30 5.73
N PHE A 382 11.42 19.53 6.17
CA PHE A 382 12.07 19.73 7.46
C PHE A 382 13.49 19.13 7.50
N ARG A 383 14.30 19.65 8.42
CA ARG A 383 15.57 19.07 8.86
C ARG A 383 15.41 18.51 10.26
N LEU A 384 16.11 17.42 10.53
CA LEU A 384 16.12 16.74 11.82
C LEU A 384 17.54 16.70 12.35
N ALA A 385 17.72 17.14 13.59
CA ALA A 385 18.93 16.86 14.37
C ALA A 385 18.59 15.75 15.36
N LEU A 386 19.21 14.57 15.18
CA LEU A 386 18.95 13.38 15.97
C LEU A 386 19.74 13.45 17.29
N ASP A 387 19.10 13.07 18.39
CA ASP A 387 19.76 13.02 19.71
C ASP A 387 20.76 11.84 19.76
N GLU A 388 20.56 10.80 18.94
CA GLU A 388 21.46 9.66 18.76
C GLU A 388 21.68 9.35 17.26
N PRO A 389 22.85 8.79 16.87
CA PRO A 389 23.10 8.44 15.49
C PRO A 389 22.15 7.35 14.96
N ALA A 390 21.53 7.61 13.81
CA ALA A 390 20.81 6.59 13.05
C ALA A 390 21.74 5.91 12.04
N TYR A 391 21.50 4.62 11.79
CA TYR A 391 22.32 3.81 10.89
C TYR A 391 21.51 3.37 9.67
N GLY A 392 22.11 3.43 8.48
CA GLY A 392 21.43 3.05 7.25
C GLY A 392 20.33 4.03 6.87
N VAL A 393 20.50 5.33 7.11
CA VAL A 393 19.58 6.33 6.55
C VAL A 393 19.76 6.35 5.02
N ALA A 394 18.68 6.24 4.26
CA ALA A 394 18.73 6.11 2.81
C ALA A 394 17.79 7.10 2.12
N ALA A 395 18.28 7.80 1.11
CA ALA A 395 17.45 8.65 0.27
C ALA A 395 16.32 7.83 -0.38
N GLY A 396 15.11 8.41 -0.45
CA GLY A 396 13.91 7.73 -0.96
C GLY A 396 13.12 6.93 0.09
N GLN A 397 13.68 6.69 1.29
CA GLN A 397 12.91 6.20 2.44
C GLN A 397 12.07 7.34 3.07
N ALA A 398 11.14 6.97 3.93
CA ALA A 398 10.28 7.92 4.64
C ALA A 398 10.86 8.28 6.01
N ALA A 399 10.80 9.56 6.37
CA ALA A 399 10.92 10.05 7.72
C ALA A 399 9.50 10.33 8.24
N VAL A 400 9.08 9.59 9.27
CA VAL A 400 7.78 9.75 9.93
C VAL A 400 8.00 10.28 11.34
N LEU A 401 7.38 11.41 11.65
CA LEU A 401 7.58 12.15 12.89
C LEU A 401 6.38 11.91 13.80
N TYR A 402 6.68 11.49 15.02
CA TYR A 402 5.70 11.20 16.05
C TYR A 402 5.86 12.16 17.22
N ASP A 403 4.74 12.67 17.72
CA ASP A 403 4.64 13.24 19.07
C ASP A 403 3.78 12.28 19.88
N ARG A 404 4.44 11.53 20.78
CA ARG A 404 3.90 10.33 21.42
C ARG A 404 3.38 9.36 20.34
N ASP A 405 2.08 9.09 20.33
CA ASP A 405 1.48 8.19 19.34
C ASP A 405 0.98 8.89 18.07
N THR A 406 1.01 10.23 18.03
CA THR A 406 0.40 10.99 16.92
C THR A 406 1.43 11.29 15.85
N VAL A 407 1.09 11.00 14.59
CA VAL A 407 1.89 11.38 13.43
C VAL A 407 1.74 12.88 13.20
N VAL A 408 2.82 13.62 13.43
CA VAL A 408 2.87 15.09 13.30
C VAL A 408 3.65 15.55 12.07
N GLY A 409 4.25 14.63 11.32
CA GLY A 409 4.92 14.96 10.07
C GLY A 409 5.35 13.74 9.27
N TYR A 410 5.52 13.97 7.97
CA TYR A 410 5.98 12.98 7.01
C TYR A 410 6.83 13.64 5.93
N GLY A 411 7.90 12.98 5.51
CA GLY A 411 8.70 13.39 4.37
C GLY A 411 9.50 12.25 3.75
N LEU A 412 9.90 12.44 2.50
CA LEU A 412 10.87 11.58 1.82
C LEU A 412 12.27 12.09 2.11
N ILE A 413 13.14 11.21 2.59
CA ILE A 413 14.53 11.53 2.91
C ILE A 413 15.26 11.87 1.61
N THR A 414 15.91 13.04 1.57
CA THR A 414 16.69 13.50 0.41
C THR A 414 18.18 13.56 0.69
N ALA A 415 18.58 13.75 1.96
CA ALA A 415 19.96 13.77 2.39
C ALA A 415 20.08 13.40 3.86
N SER A 416 21.26 12.94 4.26
CA SER A 416 21.61 12.67 5.66
C SER A 416 23.11 12.86 5.85
N HIS A 417 23.51 13.48 6.95
CA HIS A 417 24.90 13.76 7.31
C HIS A 417 25.30 13.13 8.63
#